data_AF-A0AAW9BMT9-F1
#
_entry.id   AF-A0AAW9BMT9-F1
#
_cell.length_a   1.000
_cell.length_b   1.000
_cell.length_c   1.000
_cell.angle_alpha   90.00
_cell.angle_beta   90.00
_cell.angle_gamma   90.00
#
_symmetry.space_group_name_H-M   'P 1'
#
loop_
_entity.id
_entity.type
_entity.pdbx_description
1 polymer ?
#
loop_
_entity_poly.entity_id
_entity_poly.type
_entity_poly.pdbx_seq_one_letter_code
_entity_poly.pdbx_strand_id
1 'polypeptide(L)'
;MNEYQITFFVDNANASAHLTQPLNRVAKKIKSTLHIINVTQNRAAELTKSVAILQAGLQQGDLCQITAIGIDAELACFVIKDMIAEHFTVVGSHINYEFSSQLAERLPQICPPCEIKWHYAKAHTELTKFECLKGLAQLIHPIHPDELILAFIKREERSSTCVTPGIALPHVMFSGVDHISIAVIA
;
A
#
# COMPACT_ATOMS: atom_id res chain seq x y z
N MET A 1 5.73 19.91 0.38
CA MET A 1 6.57 19.32 -0.68
C MET A 1 5.76 18.16 -1.23
N ASN A 2 5.50 18.11 -2.53
CA ASN A 2 4.58 17.13 -3.09
C ASN A 2 5.32 15.81 -3.31
N GLU A 3 4.70 14.72 -2.87
CA GLU A 3 5.18 13.35 -3.03
C GLU A 3 4.16 12.59 -3.85
N TYR A 4 4.63 11.90 -4.88
CA TYR A 4 3.82 11.03 -5.72
C TYR A 4 4.45 9.65 -5.78
N GLN A 5 3.61 8.62 -5.85
CA GLN A 5 4.05 7.24 -5.76
C GLN A 5 3.39 6.40 -6.86
N ILE A 6 4.16 5.46 -7.40
CA ILE A 6 3.68 4.43 -8.32
C ILE A 6 4.02 3.09 -7.69
N THR A 7 3.01 2.29 -7.41
CA THR A 7 3.17 0.96 -6.85
C THR A 7 2.84 -0.07 -7.93
N PHE A 8 3.64 -1.14 -8.05
CA PHE A 8 3.47 -2.15 -9.10
C PHE A 8 4.01 -3.52 -8.66
N PHE A 9 3.50 -4.57 -9.29
CA PHE A 9 4.00 -5.94 -9.16
C PHE A 9 4.88 -6.32 -10.34
N VAL A 10 5.94 -7.05 -10.04
CA VAL A 10 6.85 -7.58 -11.05
C VAL A 10 6.29 -8.90 -11.58
N ASP A 11 5.53 -8.88 -12.66
CA ASP A 11 4.97 -10.13 -13.24
C ASP A 11 5.99 -10.91 -14.06
N ASN A 12 6.99 -10.22 -14.62
CA ASN A 12 8.06 -10.81 -15.40
C ASN A 12 9.39 -10.09 -15.11
N ALA A 13 10.28 -10.75 -14.34
CA ALA A 13 11.57 -10.18 -13.98
C ALA A 13 12.46 -9.83 -15.19
N ASN A 14 12.31 -10.54 -16.32
CA ASN A 14 13.09 -10.28 -17.53
C ASN A 14 12.72 -8.94 -18.19
N ALA A 15 11.53 -8.41 -17.92
CA ALA A 15 11.11 -7.10 -18.42
C ALA A 15 11.96 -5.94 -17.87
N SER A 16 12.63 -6.15 -16.73
CA SER A 16 13.55 -5.16 -16.14
C SER A 16 14.70 -4.75 -17.08
N ALA A 17 15.17 -5.67 -17.94
CA ALA A 17 16.22 -5.38 -18.92
C ALA A 17 15.77 -4.36 -19.97
N HIS A 18 14.50 -4.42 -20.39
CA HIS A 18 13.92 -3.51 -21.37
C HIS A 18 13.65 -2.12 -20.78
N LEU A 19 13.31 -2.06 -19.49
CA LEU A 19 12.95 -0.83 -18.79
C LEU A 19 14.16 -0.04 -18.28
N THR A 20 15.27 -0.70 -17.93
CA THR A 20 16.39 -0.06 -17.21
C THR A 20 16.97 1.16 -17.92
N GLN A 21 17.29 1.03 -19.21
CA GLN A 21 17.92 2.13 -19.97
C GLN A 21 16.94 3.27 -20.28
N PRO A 22 15.71 3.02 -20.78
CA PRO A 22 14.71 4.07 -20.96
C PRO A 22 14.41 4.80 -19.66
N LEU A 23 14.18 4.07 -18.55
CA LEU A 23 13.84 4.66 -17.27
C LEU A 23 14.96 5.55 -16.74
N ASN A 24 16.22 5.12 -16.82
CA ASN A 24 17.35 5.93 -16.38
C ASN A 24 17.50 7.23 -17.20
N ARG A 25 17.23 7.18 -18.51
CA ARG A 25 17.26 8.38 -19.37
C ARG A 25 16.18 9.38 -19.00
N VAL A 26 14.98 8.91 -18.70
CA VAL A 26 13.87 9.76 -18.24
C VAL A 26 14.16 10.32 -16.85
N ALA A 27 14.62 9.48 -15.91
CA ALA A 27 14.94 9.88 -14.54
C ALA A 27 15.99 11.01 -14.49
N LYS A 28 17.00 11.00 -15.37
CA LYS A 28 18.02 12.05 -15.43
C LYS A 28 17.52 13.41 -15.95
N LYS A 29 16.35 13.46 -16.60
CA LYS A 29 15.74 14.71 -17.10
C LYS A 29 14.79 15.36 -16.10
N ILE A 30 14.41 14.63 -15.06
CA ILE A 30 13.47 15.06 -14.02
C ILE A 30 14.25 15.79 -12.93
N LYS A 31 13.72 16.92 -12.46
CA LYS A 31 14.34 17.73 -11.39
C LYS A 31 14.04 17.17 -10.00
N SER A 32 12.92 16.48 -9.85
CA SER A 32 12.53 15.78 -8.63
C SER A 32 13.45 14.61 -8.34
N THR A 33 13.58 14.30 -7.05
CA THR A 33 14.27 13.10 -6.61
C THR A 33 13.41 11.87 -6.88
N LEU A 34 14.00 10.82 -7.41
CA LEU A 34 13.32 9.59 -7.81
C LEU A 34 13.98 8.40 -7.15
N HIS A 35 13.19 7.65 -6.38
CA HIS A 35 13.64 6.44 -5.71
C HIS A 35 12.80 5.26 -6.13
N ILE A 36 13.44 4.11 -6.32
CA ILE A 36 12.76 2.82 -6.42
C ILE A 36 13.03 2.04 -5.14
N ILE A 37 11.98 1.43 -4.61
CA ILE A 37 12.02 0.54 -3.45
C ILE A 37 11.38 -0.77 -3.87
N ASN A 38 12.12 -1.86 -3.73
CA ASN A 38 11.58 -3.20 -3.72
C ASN A 38 11.14 -3.51 -2.28
N VAL A 39 9.84 -3.41 -2.03
CA VAL A 39 9.24 -3.53 -0.70
C VAL A 39 9.41 -4.96 -0.18
N THR A 40 9.21 -5.96 -1.04
CA THR A 40 9.34 -7.37 -0.70
C THR A 40 10.76 -7.73 -0.28
N GLN A 41 11.76 -7.22 -1.01
CA GLN A 41 13.18 -7.54 -0.75
C GLN A 41 13.87 -6.55 0.19
N ASN A 42 13.18 -5.49 0.63
CA ASN A 42 13.72 -4.38 1.41
C ASN A 42 14.99 -3.77 0.79
N ARG A 43 14.95 -3.49 -0.51
CA ARG A 43 16.05 -2.86 -1.26
C ARG A 43 15.60 -1.55 -1.85
N ALA A 44 16.49 -0.56 -1.89
CA ALA A 44 16.18 0.74 -2.44
C ALA A 44 17.34 1.26 -3.29
N ALA A 45 17.01 2.06 -4.30
CA ALA A 45 17.98 2.73 -5.14
C ALA A 45 17.42 4.05 -5.69
N GLU A 46 18.32 4.97 -6.02
CA GLU A 46 17.96 6.22 -6.68
C GLU A 46 17.94 6.01 -8.20
N LEU A 47 16.81 6.30 -8.87
CA LEU A 47 16.59 5.97 -10.28
C LEU A 47 17.51 6.73 -11.26
N THR A 48 18.13 7.82 -10.81
CA THR A 48 19.16 8.55 -11.57
C THR A 48 20.42 7.72 -11.80
N LYS A 49 20.68 6.72 -10.95
CA LYS A 49 21.81 5.78 -11.07
C LYS A 49 21.51 4.71 -12.11
N SER A 50 22.44 4.47 -13.03
CA SER A 50 22.24 3.51 -14.12
C SER A 50 22.11 2.05 -13.65
N VAL A 51 22.54 1.74 -12.43
CA VAL A 51 22.40 0.43 -11.78
C VAL A 51 21.18 0.33 -10.86
N ALA A 52 20.29 1.32 -10.83
CA ALA A 52 19.22 1.40 -9.84
C ALA A 52 18.26 0.21 -9.88
N ILE A 53 17.83 -0.22 -11.07
CA ILE A 53 16.94 -1.38 -11.23
C ILE A 53 17.63 -2.67 -10.78
N LEU A 54 18.92 -2.81 -11.07
CA LEU A 54 19.72 -3.95 -10.61
C LEU A 54 19.89 -3.95 -9.09
N GLN A 55 20.12 -2.77 -8.48
CA GLN A 55 20.24 -2.61 -7.03
C GLN A 55 18.91 -2.89 -6.32
N ALA A 56 17.78 -2.46 -6.90
CA ALA A 56 16.44 -2.81 -6.42
C ALA A 56 16.20 -4.33 -6.51
N GLY A 57 16.84 -5.00 -7.46
CA GLY A 57 16.86 -6.46 -7.57
C GLY A 57 15.47 -7.05 -7.78
N LEU A 58 14.78 -6.59 -8.83
CA LEU A 58 13.41 -6.99 -9.15
C LEU A 58 13.32 -8.49 -9.45
N GLN A 59 12.49 -9.22 -8.69
CA GLN A 59 12.15 -10.62 -8.93
C GLN A 59 10.66 -10.78 -9.21
N GLN A 60 10.30 -11.86 -9.90
CA GLN A 60 8.90 -12.13 -10.20
C GLN A 60 8.09 -12.29 -8.90
N GLY A 61 6.98 -11.58 -8.79
CA GLY A 61 6.12 -11.52 -7.60
C GLY A 61 6.50 -10.43 -6.60
N ASP A 62 7.59 -9.69 -6.80
CA ASP A 62 7.95 -8.59 -5.91
C ASP A 62 6.97 -7.42 -6.04
N LEU A 63 6.64 -6.81 -4.89
CA LEU A 63 5.95 -5.54 -4.80
C LEU A 63 6.98 -4.41 -4.76
N CYS A 64 6.90 -3.52 -5.74
CA CYS A 64 7.82 -2.41 -5.88
C CYS A 64 7.09 -1.08 -5.91
N GLN A 65 7.80 -0.03 -5.49
CA GLN A 65 7.30 1.33 -5.49
C GLN A 65 8.34 2.28 -6.05
N ILE A 66 7.90 3.21 -6.89
CA ILE A 66 8.69 4.37 -7.31
C ILE A 66 8.09 5.61 -6.65
N THR A 67 8.93 6.36 -5.93
CA THR A 67 8.54 7.61 -5.26
C THR A 67 9.23 8.78 -5.93
N ALA A 68 8.46 9.80 -6.28
CA ALA A 68 8.92 11.08 -6.81
C ALA A 68 8.66 12.21 -5.81
N ILE A 69 9.69 13.00 -5.50
CA ILE A 69 9.60 14.10 -4.54
C ILE A 69 10.26 15.34 -5.11
N GLY A 70 9.47 16.40 -5.28
CA GLY A 70 9.95 17.67 -5.83
C GLY A 70 8.91 18.44 -6.64
N ILE A 71 9.40 19.39 -7.44
CA ILE A 71 8.57 20.38 -8.15
C ILE A 71 7.85 19.81 -9.38
N ASP A 72 8.42 18.80 -10.03
CA ASP A 72 7.90 18.11 -11.21
C ASP A 72 7.54 16.64 -10.90
N ALA A 73 7.32 16.33 -9.63
CA ALA A 73 7.07 14.96 -9.14
C ALA A 73 5.80 14.34 -9.74
N GLU A 74 4.75 15.14 -9.92
CA GLU A 74 3.50 14.67 -10.56
C GLU A 74 3.73 14.25 -12.01
N LEU A 75 4.37 15.14 -12.79
CA LEU A 75 4.69 14.87 -14.20
C LEU A 75 5.66 13.69 -14.33
N ALA A 76 6.65 13.61 -13.45
CA ALA A 76 7.57 12.48 -13.38
C ALA A 76 6.83 11.16 -13.16
N CYS A 77 5.92 11.12 -12.18
CA CYS A 77 5.11 9.94 -11.91
C CYS A 77 4.19 9.60 -13.09
N PHE A 78 3.61 10.58 -13.77
CA PHE A 78 2.75 10.33 -14.93
C PHE A 78 3.52 9.62 -16.05
N VAL A 79 4.71 10.13 -16.42
CA VAL A 79 5.53 9.56 -17.49
C VAL A 79 6.06 8.18 -17.10
N ILE A 80 6.55 8.02 -15.86
CA ILE A 80 7.11 6.75 -15.40
C ILE A 80 6.01 5.69 -15.28
N LYS A 81 4.80 6.06 -14.85
CA LYS A 81 3.67 5.12 -14.71
C LYS A 81 3.34 4.44 -16.02
N ASP A 82 3.35 5.18 -17.13
CA ASP A 82 3.10 4.63 -18.47
C ASP A 82 4.16 3.57 -18.83
N MET A 83 5.44 3.91 -18.66
CA MET A 83 6.56 2.99 -18.91
C MET A 83 6.51 1.72 -18.02
N ILE A 84 6.08 1.87 -16.76
CA ILE A 84 5.94 0.75 -15.83
C ILE A 84 4.74 -0.12 -16.25
N ALA A 85 3.61 0.49 -16.62
CA ALA A 85 2.40 -0.21 -17.02
C ALA A 85 2.57 -1.05 -18.31
N GLU A 86 3.51 -0.70 -19.19
CA GLU A 86 3.87 -1.50 -20.36
C GLU A 86 4.50 -2.86 -20.02
N HIS A 87 5.13 -2.97 -18.84
CA HIS A 87 5.97 -4.11 -18.48
C HIS A 87 5.58 -4.82 -17.18
N PHE A 88 4.79 -4.16 -16.33
CA PHE A 88 4.45 -4.58 -14.97
C PHE A 88 3.00 -4.22 -14.63
N THR A 89 2.38 -4.98 -13.72
CA THR A 89 1.04 -4.67 -13.21
C THR A 89 1.09 -3.52 -12.20
N VAL A 90 0.65 -2.33 -12.61
CA VAL A 90 0.49 -1.18 -11.70
C VAL A 90 -0.67 -1.40 -10.73
N VAL A 91 -0.39 -1.29 -9.43
CA VAL A 91 -1.39 -1.36 -8.37
C VAL A 91 -2.26 -0.12 -8.40
N GLY A 92 -3.59 -0.30 -8.36
CA GLY A 92 -4.53 0.81 -8.43
C GLY A 92 -4.59 1.49 -9.80
N SER A 93 -4.12 0.86 -10.88
CA SER A 93 -4.39 1.32 -12.26
C SER A 93 -5.89 1.39 -12.56
N HIS A 94 -6.69 0.60 -11.85
CA HIS A 94 -8.15 0.58 -11.85
C HIS A 94 -8.72 1.08 -10.51
N ILE A 95 -8.59 2.39 -10.23
CA ILE A 95 -9.10 3.04 -8.98
C ILE A 95 -10.64 2.92 -8.84
N ASN A 96 -11.35 2.48 -9.88
CA ASN A 96 -12.80 2.25 -9.81
C ASN A 96 -13.21 1.05 -8.94
N TYR A 97 -12.26 0.25 -8.42
CA TYR A 97 -12.59 -0.84 -7.53
C TYR A 97 -12.57 -0.36 -6.07
N GLU A 98 -13.76 -0.28 -5.49
CA GLU A 98 -13.98 -0.23 -4.05
C GLU A 98 -13.13 -1.33 -3.38
N PHE A 99 -12.52 -1.01 -2.24
CA PHE A 99 -11.82 -2.00 -1.41
C PHE A 99 -12.72 -3.24 -1.28
N SER A 100 -12.17 -4.43 -1.53
CA SER A 100 -12.95 -5.67 -1.57
C SER A 100 -12.33 -6.68 -0.64
N SER A 101 -13.17 -7.47 0.04
CA SER A 101 -12.73 -8.66 0.77
C SER A 101 -12.03 -9.69 -0.13
N GLN A 102 -12.17 -9.57 -1.45
CA GLN A 102 -11.49 -10.40 -2.46
C GLN A 102 -10.06 -9.94 -2.76
N LEU A 103 -9.53 -8.91 -2.08
CA LEU A 103 -8.16 -8.43 -2.31
C LEU A 103 -7.14 -9.57 -2.23
N ALA A 104 -7.34 -10.48 -1.27
CA ALA A 104 -6.48 -11.63 -1.07
C ALA A 104 -6.50 -12.64 -2.23
N GLU A 105 -7.66 -12.84 -2.85
CA GLU A 105 -7.83 -13.72 -4.02
C GLU A 105 -7.24 -13.09 -5.29
N ARG A 106 -7.40 -11.76 -5.45
CA ARG A 106 -6.95 -11.03 -6.64
C ARG A 106 -5.44 -10.81 -6.66
N LEU A 107 -4.86 -10.56 -5.49
CA LEU A 107 -3.44 -10.26 -5.32
C LEU A 107 -2.86 -11.21 -4.26
N PRO A 108 -2.67 -12.50 -4.59
CA PRO A 108 -2.09 -13.46 -3.65
C PRO A 108 -0.68 -13.05 -3.20
N GLN A 109 0.01 -12.24 -4.01
CA GLN A 109 1.36 -11.71 -3.74
C GLN A 109 1.45 -10.76 -2.53
N ILE A 110 0.34 -10.12 -2.12
CA ILE A 110 0.27 -9.28 -0.92
C ILE A 110 -0.35 -10.00 0.28
N CYS A 111 -0.75 -11.26 0.11
CA CYS A 111 -1.22 -12.05 1.23
C CYS A 111 -0.02 -12.49 2.06
N PRO A 112 0.01 -12.19 3.36
CA PRO A 112 1.03 -12.74 4.22
C PRO A 112 0.91 -14.26 4.31
N PRO A 113 1.97 -14.96 4.74
CA PRO A 113 1.99 -16.43 4.81
C PRO A 113 1.04 -17.01 5.88
N CYS A 114 0.37 -16.15 6.66
CA CYS A 114 -0.61 -16.53 7.67
C CYS A 114 -2.03 -16.18 7.21
N GLU A 115 -3.00 -16.92 7.72
CA GLU A 115 -4.42 -16.64 7.47
C GLU A 115 -4.81 -15.29 8.08
N ILE A 116 -5.30 -14.37 7.23
CA ILE A 116 -5.82 -13.07 7.64
C ILE A 116 -7.27 -12.94 7.21
N LYS A 117 -8.12 -12.51 8.14
CA LYS A 117 -9.49 -12.12 7.81
C LYS A 117 -9.56 -10.64 7.46
N TRP A 118 -9.88 -10.38 6.21
CA TRP A 118 -10.08 -9.03 5.68
C TRP A 118 -11.54 -8.63 5.79
N HIS A 119 -11.79 -7.50 6.43
CA HIS A 119 -13.12 -6.91 6.54
C HIS A 119 -13.12 -5.53 5.90
N TYR A 120 -14.16 -5.24 5.13
CA TYR A 120 -14.36 -3.95 4.52
C TYR A 120 -15.82 -3.52 4.65
N ALA A 121 -16.03 -2.24 4.95
CA ALA A 121 -17.32 -1.59 4.81
C ALA A 121 -17.16 -0.20 4.21
N LYS A 122 -18.12 0.19 3.36
CA LYS A 122 -18.20 1.54 2.81
C LYS A 122 -19.17 2.38 3.64
N ALA A 123 -18.68 3.48 4.20
CA ALA A 123 -19.48 4.46 4.90
C ALA A 123 -20.31 5.26 3.88
N HIS A 124 -21.62 5.37 4.13
CA HIS A 124 -22.52 6.13 3.27
C HIS A 124 -22.65 7.60 3.72
N THR A 125 -22.09 7.92 4.89
CA THR A 125 -22.08 9.23 5.53
C THR A 125 -20.73 9.44 6.19
N GLU A 126 -20.38 10.69 6.49
CA GLU A 126 -19.22 10.99 7.32
C GLU A 126 -19.40 10.37 8.71
N LEU A 127 -18.39 9.65 9.19
CA LEU A 127 -18.40 8.98 10.48
C LEU A 127 -17.42 9.64 11.43
N THR A 128 -17.81 9.78 12.68
CA THR A 128 -16.90 10.12 13.76
C THR A 128 -15.93 8.97 14.03
N LYS A 129 -14.78 9.27 14.64
CA LYS A 129 -13.79 8.25 15.02
C LYS A 129 -14.40 7.14 15.88
N PHE A 130 -15.29 7.48 16.81
CA PHE A 130 -15.94 6.49 17.66
C PHE A 130 -16.88 5.56 16.88
N GLU A 131 -17.64 6.11 15.92
CA GLU A 131 -18.49 5.32 15.03
C GLU A 131 -17.67 4.38 14.14
N CYS A 132 -16.51 4.81 13.66
CA CYS A 132 -15.56 3.94 12.97
C CYS A 132 -15.08 2.80 13.87
N LEU A 133 -14.62 3.08 15.10
CA LEU A 133 -14.16 2.03 16.03
C LEU A 133 -15.27 1.02 16.35
N LYS A 134 -16.51 1.50 16.53
CA LYS A 134 -17.69 0.64 16.72
C LYS A 134 -17.94 -0.26 15.52
N GLY A 135 -17.93 0.32 14.31
CA GLY A 135 -18.10 -0.44 13.07
C GLY A 135 -17.01 -1.50 12.88
N LEU A 136 -15.74 -1.15 13.14
CA LEU A 136 -14.61 -2.08 13.05
C LEU A 136 -14.76 -3.24 14.02
N ALA A 137 -15.16 -2.98 15.27
CA ALA A 137 -15.40 -4.02 16.26
C ALA A 137 -16.54 -4.96 15.85
N GLN A 138 -17.63 -4.42 15.29
CA GLN A 138 -18.75 -5.22 14.78
C GLN A 138 -18.34 -6.15 13.63
N LEU A 139 -17.43 -5.69 12.76
CA LEU A 139 -16.92 -6.49 11.65
C LEU A 139 -16.02 -7.63 12.11
N ILE A 140 -15.13 -7.36 13.06
CA ILE A 140 -14.10 -8.32 13.53
C ILE A 140 -14.68 -9.31 14.56
N HIS A 141 -15.50 -8.82 15.49
CA HIS A 141 -15.99 -9.59 16.62
C HIS A 141 -17.51 -9.39 16.81
N PRO A 142 -18.34 -9.95 15.90
CA PRO A 142 -19.76 -9.61 15.80
C PRO A 142 -20.63 -10.08 16.97
N ILE A 143 -20.18 -11.08 17.74
CA ILE A 143 -20.94 -11.67 18.85
C ILE A 143 -20.89 -10.77 20.10
N HIS A 144 -19.69 -10.27 20.46
CA HIS A 144 -19.50 -9.41 21.63
C HIS A 144 -18.67 -8.14 21.27
N PRO A 145 -19.15 -7.32 20.32
CA PRO A 145 -18.37 -6.21 19.77
C PRO A 145 -17.94 -5.20 20.83
N ASP A 146 -18.74 -5.01 21.88
CA ASP A 146 -18.47 -4.07 22.98
C ASP A 146 -17.14 -4.35 23.69
N GLU A 147 -16.73 -5.63 23.83
CA GLU A 147 -15.46 -5.98 24.45
C GLU A 147 -14.26 -5.48 23.62
N LEU A 148 -14.35 -5.62 22.30
CA LEU A 148 -13.32 -5.16 21.37
C LEU A 148 -13.34 -3.62 21.24
N ILE A 149 -14.51 -2.99 21.31
CA ILE A 149 -14.62 -1.51 21.38
C ILE A 149 -13.88 -0.98 22.60
N LEU A 150 -14.10 -1.56 23.79
CA LEU A 150 -13.39 -1.16 25.00
C LEU A 150 -11.87 -1.32 24.85
N ALA A 151 -11.41 -2.37 24.18
CA ALA A 151 -10.00 -2.59 23.92
C ALA A 151 -9.42 -1.52 22.96
N PHE A 152 -10.18 -1.12 21.92
CA PHE A 152 -9.80 -0.01 21.06
C PHE A 152 -9.73 1.32 21.83
N ILE A 153 -10.73 1.64 22.65
CA ILE A 153 -10.73 2.88 23.46
C ILE A 153 -9.51 2.93 24.38
N LYS A 154 -9.22 1.85 25.10
CA LYS A 154 -8.02 1.76 25.95
C LYS A 154 -6.72 1.96 25.15
N ARG A 155 -6.68 1.49 23.91
CA ARG A 155 -5.53 1.68 23.02
C ARG A 155 -5.40 3.13 22.57
N GLU A 156 -6.51 3.79 22.26
CA GLU A 156 -6.57 5.20 21.89
C GLU A 156 -6.13 6.14 23.03
N GLU A 157 -6.54 5.85 24.26
CA GLU A 157 -6.13 6.61 25.45
C GLU A 157 -4.61 6.57 25.67
N ARG A 158 -3.97 5.46 25.31
CA ARG A 158 -2.51 5.28 25.44
C ARG A 158 -1.74 5.88 24.28
N SER A 159 -2.24 5.73 23.06
CA SER A 159 -1.67 6.37 21.89
C SER A 159 -2.75 6.52 20.83
N SER A 160 -3.06 7.77 20.50
CA SER A 160 -4.04 8.12 19.50
C SER A 160 -3.65 7.52 18.15
N THR A 161 -4.58 6.81 17.52
CA THR A 161 -4.50 6.50 16.09
C THR A 161 -4.99 7.71 15.30
N CYS A 162 -4.14 8.27 14.46
CA CYS A 162 -4.49 9.41 13.62
C CYS A 162 -5.30 8.95 12.39
N VAL A 163 -6.53 9.43 12.23
CA VAL A 163 -7.42 9.04 11.10
C VAL A 163 -7.34 10.07 9.95
N THR A 164 -6.15 10.60 9.67
CA THR A 164 -5.83 11.55 8.57
C THR A 164 -4.73 10.96 7.68
N PRO A 165 -4.55 11.42 6.42
CA PRO A 165 -4.31 10.53 5.27
C PRO A 165 -2.94 9.87 5.33
N GLY A 166 -2.88 8.71 5.99
CA GLY A 166 -1.63 8.02 6.25
C GLY A 166 -1.75 7.02 7.39
N ILE A 167 -2.79 6.18 7.33
CA ILE A 167 -2.94 4.90 8.04
C ILE A 167 -2.57 4.93 9.53
N ALA A 168 -3.57 5.07 10.39
CA ALA A 168 -3.42 4.61 11.77
C ALA A 168 -4.24 3.34 12.00
N LEU A 169 -3.53 2.26 12.24
CA LEU A 169 -4.08 0.97 12.61
C LEU A 169 -4.11 0.91 14.15
N PRO A 170 -5.28 0.97 14.81
CA PRO A 170 -5.36 0.52 16.18
C PRO A 170 -5.01 -0.97 16.20
N HIS A 171 -3.78 -1.29 16.60
CA HIS A 171 -3.35 -2.66 16.82
C HIS A 171 -3.66 -3.02 18.27
N VAL A 172 -4.53 -4.02 18.45
CA VAL A 172 -4.93 -4.53 19.75
C VAL A 172 -4.75 -6.03 19.72
N MET A 173 -3.99 -6.56 20.66
CA MET A 173 -4.00 -7.99 20.97
C MET A 173 -5.24 -8.24 21.84
N PHE A 174 -6.24 -8.90 21.28
CA PHE A 174 -7.53 -9.11 21.94
C PHE A 174 -7.83 -10.60 22.03
N SER A 175 -8.06 -11.12 23.23
CA SER A 175 -8.21 -12.56 23.48
C SER A 175 -9.47 -13.18 22.85
N GLY A 176 -10.49 -12.37 22.54
CA GLY A 176 -11.71 -12.84 21.87
C GLY A 176 -11.55 -13.01 20.35
N VAL A 177 -10.35 -12.78 19.80
CA VAL A 177 -10.01 -12.98 18.39
C VAL A 177 -8.73 -13.80 18.32
N ASP A 178 -8.83 -15.01 17.76
CA ASP A 178 -7.75 -16.01 17.68
C ASP A 178 -6.98 -15.99 16.34
N HIS A 179 -7.29 -15.04 15.46
CA HIS A 179 -6.71 -14.88 14.14
C HIS A 179 -6.31 -13.42 13.89
N ILE A 180 -5.48 -13.18 12.88
CA ILE A 180 -5.17 -11.80 12.48
C ILE A 180 -6.35 -11.27 11.66
N SER A 181 -6.88 -10.12 12.07
CA SER A 181 -7.96 -9.44 11.36
C SER A 181 -7.54 -8.03 10.97
N ILE A 182 -7.81 -7.68 9.72
CA ILE A 182 -7.63 -6.33 9.20
C ILE A 182 -9.00 -5.84 8.76
N ALA A 183 -9.44 -4.71 9.33
CA ALA A 183 -10.73 -4.12 8.99
C ALA A 183 -10.53 -2.66 8.54
N VAL A 184 -11.24 -2.29 7.47
CA VAL A 184 -11.22 -0.94 6.90
C VAL A 184 -12.65 -0.44 6.73
N ILE A 185 -12.91 0.78 7.19
CA ILE A 185 -14.13 1.53 6.87
C ILE A 185 -13.68 2.76 6.07
N ALA A 186 -14.21 2.90 4.85
CA ALA A 186 -13.88 3.99 3.93
C ALA A 186 -15.11 4.77 3.52
#